data_AF-A0A6P1YPN3-F1
#
_entry.id   AF-A0A6P1YPN3-F1
#
_cell.length_a   1.000
_cell.length_b   1.000
_cell.length_c   1.000
_cell.angle_alpha   90.00
_cell.angle_beta   90.00
_cell.angle_gamma   90.00
#
_symmetry.space_group_name_H-M   'P 1'
#
loop_
_entity.id
_entity.type
_entity.pdbx_description
1 polymer ?
#
loop_
_entity_poly.entity_id
_entity_poly.type
_entity_poly.pdbx_seq_one_letter_code
_entity_poly.pdbx_strand_id
1 'polypeptide(L)'
;MSFQVWAWLALLAYMLHIMEEFAFDWRNWARDVLKLPVEWGDFHVANAAVVVLGFAQAQISYALPVAALAFATLMLINATFFHVVPMMAARGRFSPGAFTAVLLFFPVSLGVYRSAAAEGQLSALTLIGAIVGGVLLAVYPLVLLRLRSLPYFRQAP
;
A
#
# COMPACT_ATOMS: atom_id res chain seq x y z
N MET A 1 -16.40 9.59 13.03
CA MET A 1 -16.44 8.71 11.85
C MET A 1 -16.15 7.31 12.33
N SER A 2 -16.91 6.32 11.84
CA SER A 2 -16.76 4.94 12.28
C SER A 2 -15.53 4.26 11.67
N PHE A 3 -15.10 3.14 12.24
CA PHE A 3 -14.01 2.30 11.74
C PHE A 3 -14.22 1.92 10.27
N GLN A 4 -15.45 1.52 9.91
CA GLN A 4 -15.78 1.20 8.52
C GLN A 4 -15.68 2.41 7.59
N VAL A 5 -16.08 3.60 8.02
CA VAL A 5 -15.93 4.83 7.22
C VAL A 5 -14.45 5.13 6.98
N TRP A 6 -13.60 4.99 8.00
CA TRP A 6 -12.15 5.12 7.82
C TRP A 6 -11.57 4.08 6.86
N ALA A 7 -12.07 2.85 6.90
CA ALA A 7 -11.67 1.80 5.97
C ALA A 7 -12.04 2.13 4.51
N TRP A 8 -13.20 2.75 4.27
CA TRP A 8 -13.57 3.28 2.95
C TRP A 8 -12.72 4.49 2.52
N LEU A 9 -12.40 5.38 3.45
CA LEU A 9 -11.47 6.49 3.19
C LEU A 9 -10.07 5.99 2.84
N ALA A 10 -9.64 4.85 3.40
CA ALA A 10 -8.36 4.22 3.05
C ALA A 10 -8.33 3.77 1.58
N LEU A 11 -9.41 3.16 1.08
CA LEU A 11 -9.55 2.86 -0.35
C LEU A 11 -9.49 4.13 -1.21
N LEU A 12 -10.28 5.16 -0.86
CA LEU A 12 -10.30 6.42 -1.61
C LEU A 12 -8.91 7.07 -1.65
N ALA A 13 -8.21 7.10 -0.51
CA ALA A 13 -6.85 7.61 -0.44
C ALA A 13 -5.91 6.83 -1.36
N TYR A 14 -6.01 5.50 -1.38
CA TYR A 14 -5.19 4.65 -2.26
C TYR A 14 -5.47 4.92 -3.74
N MET A 15 -6.74 5.08 -4.12
CA MET A 15 -7.09 5.42 -5.51
C MET A 15 -6.49 6.76 -5.96
N LEU A 16 -6.57 7.79 -5.11
CA LEU A 16 -5.97 9.10 -5.40
C LEU A 16 -4.43 9.02 -5.47
N HIS A 17 -3.82 8.17 -4.63
CA HIS A 17 -2.39 7.93 -4.66
C HIS A 17 -1.93 7.27 -5.97
N ILE A 18 -2.65 6.24 -6.45
CA ILE A 18 -2.38 5.62 -7.75
C ILE A 18 -2.42 6.64 -8.89
N MET A 19 -3.38 7.57 -8.84
CA MET A 19 -3.48 8.64 -9.84
C MET A 19 -2.26 9.56 -9.82
N GLU A 20 -1.76 9.95 -8.63
CA GLU A 20 -0.54 10.74 -8.51
C GLU A 20 0.68 9.98 -9.05
N GLU A 21 0.85 8.72 -8.64
CA GLU A 21 1.95 7.86 -9.10
C GLU A 21 1.95 7.71 -10.62
N PHE A 22 0.78 7.50 -11.22
CA PHE A 22 0.64 7.39 -12.67
C PHE A 22 0.95 8.72 -13.37
N ALA A 23 0.35 9.82 -12.91
CA ALA A 23 0.48 11.13 -13.54
C ALA A 23 1.92 11.67 -13.52
N PHE A 24 2.70 11.34 -12.48
CA PHE A 24 4.07 11.80 -12.32
C PHE A 24 5.13 10.73 -12.59
N ASP A 25 4.77 9.63 -13.26
CA ASP A 25 5.71 8.60 -13.75
C ASP A 25 6.50 7.88 -12.64
N TRP A 26 5.78 7.35 -11.65
CA TRP A 26 6.36 6.53 -10.58
C TRP A 26 7.18 5.36 -11.14
N ARG A 27 6.77 4.76 -12.26
CA ARG A 27 7.50 3.64 -12.89
C ARG A 27 8.96 3.99 -13.12
N ASN A 28 9.25 5.10 -13.80
CA ASN A 28 10.64 5.47 -14.09
C ASN A 28 11.37 5.95 -12.86
N TRP A 29 10.68 6.65 -11.96
CA TRP A 29 11.27 7.01 -10.68
C TRP A 29 11.70 5.77 -9.88
N ALA A 30 10.85 4.73 -9.80
CA ALA A 30 11.15 3.48 -9.10
C ALA A 30 12.31 2.70 -9.75
N ARG A 31 12.41 2.73 -11.09
CA ARG A 31 13.56 2.17 -11.81
C ARG A 31 14.85 2.90 -11.49
N ASP A 32 14.80 4.23 -11.50
CA ASP A 32 15.97 5.08 -11.29
C ASP A 32 16.44 5.08 -9.83
N VAL A 33 15.52 5.19 -8.89
CA VAL A 33 15.79 5.41 -7.46
C VAL A 33 15.79 4.10 -6.69
N LEU A 34 14.74 3.28 -6.84
CA LEU A 34 14.57 2.03 -6.10
C LEU A 34 15.23 0.82 -6.77
N LYS A 35 15.69 0.98 -8.02
CA LYS A 35 16.25 -0.10 -8.85
C LYS A 35 15.29 -1.28 -9.04
N LEU A 36 13.99 -1.00 -8.96
CA LEU A 36 12.97 -2.01 -9.19
C LEU A 36 12.72 -2.15 -10.70
N PRO A 37 12.73 -3.37 -11.25
CA PRO A 37 12.53 -3.58 -12.68
C PRO A 37 11.03 -3.53 -13.05
N VAL A 38 10.28 -2.57 -12.50
CA VAL A 38 8.82 -2.45 -12.68
C VAL A 38 8.45 -1.97 -14.07
N GLU A 39 7.45 -2.58 -14.69
CA GLU A 39 6.82 -2.11 -15.92
C GLU A 39 5.43 -1.56 -15.64
N TRP A 40 4.85 -0.82 -16.60
CA TRP A 40 3.48 -0.34 -16.48
C TRP A 40 2.46 -1.47 -16.33
N GLY A 41 2.69 -2.63 -16.95
CA GLY A 41 1.84 -3.82 -16.76
C GLY A 41 1.81 -4.29 -15.31
N ASP A 42 2.97 -4.29 -14.64
CA ASP A 42 3.07 -4.66 -13.22
C ASP A 42 2.31 -3.67 -12.35
N PHE A 43 2.51 -2.38 -12.61
CA PHE A 43 1.84 -1.29 -11.90
C PHE A 43 0.32 -1.40 -12.01
N HIS A 44 -0.23 -1.58 -13.22
CA HIS A 44 -1.68 -1.68 -13.42
C HIS A 44 -2.28 -2.91 -12.74
N VAL A 45 -1.66 -4.09 -12.88
CA VAL A 45 -2.19 -5.34 -12.30
C VAL A 45 -2.13 -5.30 -10.77
N ALA A 46 -1.00 -4.87 -10.19
CA ALA A 46 -0.87 -4.76 -8.74
C ALA A 46 -1.88 -3.77 -8.16
N ASN A 47 -2.02 -2.58 -8.77
CA ASN A 47 -2.95 -1.56 -8.28
C ASN A 47 -4.42 -1.95 -8.48
N ALA A 48 -4.78 -2.63 -9.57
CA ALA A 48 -6.12 -3.18 -9.73
C ALA A 48 -6.47 -4.17 -8.60
N ALA A 49 -5.53 -5.06 -8.25
CA ALA A 49 -5.71 -5.99 -7.14
C ALA A 49 -5.84 -5.26 -5.79
N VAL A 50 -5.05 -4.23 -5.54
CA VAL A 50 -5.13 -3.42 -4.32
C VAL A 50 -6.45 -2.66 -4.23
N VAL A 51 -6.99 -2.13 -5.34
CA VAL A 51 -8.31 -1.49 -5.35
C VAL A 51 -9.40 -2.49 -4.96
N VAL A 52 -9.43 -3.69 -5.56
CA VAL A 52 -10.40 -4.74 -5.20
C VAL A 52 -10.24 -5.16 -3.74
N LEU A 53 -9.01 -5.31 -3.26
CA LEU A 53 -8.73 -5.57 -1.85
C LEU A 53 -9.25 -4.46 -0.95
N GLY A 54 -9.07 -3.19 -1.34
CA GLY A 54 -9.54 -2.01 -0.64
C GLY A 54 -11.07 -1.95 -0.52
N PHE A 55 -11.80 -2.36 -1.57
CA PHE A 55 -13.25 -2.56 -1.50
C PHE A 55 -13.62 -3.68 -0.52
N ALA A 56 -12.99 -4.85 -0.65
CA ALA A 56 -13.31 -6.02 0.17
C ALA A 56 -13.09 -5.74 1.66
N GLN A 57 -11.91 -5.21 2.04
CA GLN A 57 -11.58 -4.92 3.44
C GLN A 57 -12.52 -3.88 4.07
N ALA A 58 -12.93 -2.86 3.29
CA ALA A 58 -13.83 -1.83 3.79
C ALA A 58 -15.24 -2.39 4.01
N GLN A 59 -15.71 -3.24 3.11
CA GLN A 59 -17.02 -3.88 3.22
C GLN A 59 -17.11 -4.81 4.44
N ILE A 60 -16.03 -5.55 4.75
CA ILE A 60 -16.02 -6.56 5.82
C ILE A 60 -15.34 -6.08 7.11
N SER A 61 -15.04 -4.79 7.26
CA SER A 61 -14.17 -4.29 8.33
C SER A 61 -14.61 -4.72 9.73
N TYR A 62 -15.91 -4.73 10.03
CA TYR A 62 -16.41 -5.20 11.33
C TYR A 62 -16.38 -6.73 11.51
N ALA A 63 -16.55 -7.49 10.42
CA ALA A 63 -16.49 -8.95 10.47
C ALA A 63 -15.04 -9.47 10.52
N LEU A 64 -14.11 -8.76 9.90
CA LEU A 64 -12.69 -9.10 9.84
C LEU A 64 -11.81 -7.83 10.01
N PRO A 65 -11.68 -7.28 11.22
CA PRO A 65 -10.95 -6.03 11.47
C PRO A 65 -9.49 -6.04 11.01
N VAL A 66 -8.86 -7.23 11.10
CA VAL A 66 -7.48 -7.42 10.67
C VAL A 66 -7.28 -7.09 9.19
N ALA A 67 -8.29 -7.27 8.32
CA ALA A 67 -8.18 -6.95 6.90
C ALA A 67 -8.02 -5.43 6.68
N ALA A 68 -8.86 -4.62 7.35
CA ALA A 68 -8.78 -3.17 7.24
C ALA A 68 -7.52 -2.60 7.89
N LEU A 69 -7.10 -3.16 9.02
CA LEU A 69 -5.86 -2.77 9.69
C LEU A 69 -4.61 -3.18 8.88
N ALA A 70 -4.63 -4.34 8.21
CA ALA A 70 -3.55 -4.76 7.31
C ALA A 70 -3.46 -3.86 6.08
N PHE A 71 -4.60 -3.41 5.53
CA PHE A 71 -4.62 -2.44 4.44
C PHE A 71 -4.06 -1.07 4.86
N ALA A 72 -4.44 -0.58 6.06
CA ALA A 72 -3.84 0.62 6.64
C ALA A 72 -2.34 0.46 6.91
N THR A 73 -1.90 -0.72 7.36
CA THR A 73 -0.46 -1.04 7.49
C THR A 73 0.25 -0.98 6.15
N LEU A 74 -0.33 -1.58 5.10
CA LEU A 74 0.20 -1.53 3.74
C LEU A 74 0.41 -0.08 3.29
N MET A 75 -0.57 0.81 3.54
CA MET A 75 -0.46 2.23 3.24
C MET A 75 0.67 2.91 4.02
N LEU A 76 0.83 2.63 5.32
CA LEU A 76 1.93 3.17 6.13
C LEU A 76 3.30 2.70 5.62
N ILE A 77 3.42 1.41 5.27
CA ILE A 77 4.64 0.84 4.70
C ILE A 77 4.94 1.49 3.35
N ASN A 78 3.94 1.60 2.47
CA ASN A 78 4.08 2.25 1.17
C ASN A 78 4.55 3.70 1.33
N ALA A 79 3.82 4.51 2.11
CA ALA A 79 4.15 5.92 2.36
C ALA A 79 5.58 6.09 2.89
N THR A 80 5.97 5.23 3.84
CA THR A 80 7.28 5.32 4.50
C THR A 80 8.41 4.82 3.61
N PHE A 81 8.33 3.57 3.14
CA PHE A 81 9.45 2.85 2.54
C PHE A 81 9.52 2.94 1.02
N PHE A 82 8.46 3.39 0.35
CA PHE A 82 8.44 3.54 -1.11
C PHE A 82 8.45 5.01 -1.56
N HIS A 83 8.04 5.94 -0.70
CA HIS A 83 8.01 7.37 -1.03
C HIS A 83 8.91 8.22 -0.13
N VAL A 84 8.61 8.35 1.16
CA VAL A 84 9.29 9.32 2.04
C VAL A 84 10.77 8.97 2.23
N VAL A 85 11.08 7.75 2.70
CA VAL A 85 12.46 7.34 2.95
C VAL A 85 13.30 7.37 1.67
N PRO A 86 12.86 6.80 0.54
CA PRO A 86 13.70 6.83 -0.66
C PRO A 86 13.79 8.22 -1.29
N MET A 87 12.78 9.10 -1.16
CA MET A 87 12.91 10.51 -1.55
C MET A 87 13.98 11.22 -0.73
N MET A 88 14.01 11.01 0.59
CA MET A 88 15.07 11.54 1.47
C MET A 88 16.45 11.00 1.05
N ALA A 89 16.56 9.70 0.80
CA ALA A 89 17.79 9.06 0.34
C ALA A 89 18.24 9.56 -1.05
N ALA A 90 17.29 9.89 -1.92
CA ALA A 90 17.50 10.50 -3.23
C ALA A 90 17.71 12.03 -3.17
N ARG A 91 18.12 12.56 -2.02
CA ARG A 91 18.42 13.98 -1.78
C ARG A 91 17.26 14.92 -2.15
N GLY A 92 16.03 14.48 -1.89
CA GLY A 92 14.83 15.26 -2.13
C GLY A 92 14.29 15.19 -3.57
N ARG A 93 14.82 14.32 -4.45
CA ARG A 93 14.20 14.07 -5.76
C ARG A 93 12.77 13.58 -5.55
N PHE A 94 11.79 14.42 -5.93
CA PHE A 94 10.37 14.15 -5.72
C PHE A 94 9.99 12.73 -6.12
N SER A 95 9.39 12.00 -5.18
CA SER A 95 8.81 10.68 -5.43
C SER A 95 7.35 10.86 -5.82
N PRO A 96 6.95 10.45 -7.04
CA PRO A 96 5.54 10.40 -7.42
C PRO A 96 4.75 9.61 -6.38
N GLY A 97 3.68 10.18 -5.81
CA GLY A 97 2.93 9.58 -4.71
C GLY A 97 3.30 10.13 -3.33
N ALA A 98 4.39 10.90 -3.19
CA ALA A 98 4.80 11.45 -1.90
C ALA A 98 3.79 12.46 -1.33
N PHE A 99 3.11 13.24 -2.19
CA PHE A 99 2.15 14.24 -1.72
C PHE A 99 0.94 13.57 -1.06
N THR A 100 0.31 12.63 -1.76
CA THR A 100 -0.81 11.83 -1.22
C THR A 100 -0.37 10.88 -0.11
N ALA A 101 0.87 10.38 -0.13
CA ALA A 101 1.40 9.59 1.00
C ALA A 101 1.42 10.40 2.30
N VAL A 102 1.92 11.64 2.23
CA VAL A 102 2.01 12.52 3.41
C VAL A 102 0.64 13.02 3.85
N LEU A 103 -0.18 13.49 2.91
CA LEU A 103 -1.46 14.14 3.23
C LEU A 103 -2.64 13.18 3.39
N LEU A 104 -2.57 11.97 2.83
CA LEU A 104 -3.65 10.99 2.87
C LEU A 104 -3.22 9.70 3.59
N PHE A 105 -2.14 9.03 3.17
CA PHE A 105 -1.83 7.70 3.71
C PHE A 105 -1.55 7.71 5.21
N PHE A 106 -0.69 8.60 5.71
CA PHE A 106 -0.45 8.71 7.15
C PHE A 106 -1.73 9.05 7.94
N PRO A 107 -2.43 10.17 7.69
CA PRO A 107 -3.58 10.54 8.52
C PRO A 107 -4.72 9.54 8.42
N VAL A 108 -5.00 8.99 7.23
CA VAL A 108 -6.08 8.01 7.06
C VAL A 108 -5.74 6.69 7.74
N SER A 109 -4.53 6.17 7.57
CA SER A 109 -4.13 4.91 8.22
C SER A 109 -4.14 5.04 9.75
N LEU A 110 -3.63 6.16 10.29
CA LEU A 110 -3.71 6.44 11.72
C LEU A 110 -5.16 6.61 12.19
N GLY A 111 -6.04 7.18 11.35
CA GLY A 111 -7.48 7.26 11.58
C GLY A 111 -8.16 5.88 11.66
N VAL A 112 -7.78 4.94 10.78
CA VAL A 112 -8.23 3.54 10.82
C VAL A 112 -7.83 2.89 12.15
N TYR A 113 -6.57 3.00 12.56
CA TYR A 113 -6.11 2.44 13.84
C TYR A 113 -6.79 3.08 15.05
N ARG A 114 -6.93 4.41 15.05
CA ARG A 114 -7.57 5.15 16.15
C ARG A 114 -9.05 4.80 16.29
N SER A 115 -9.77 4.69 15.18
CA SER A 115 -11.19 4.30 15.19
C SER A 115 -11.38 2.83 15.59
N ALA A 116 -10.52 1.93 15.10
CA ALA A 116 -10.51 0.54 15.54
C ALA A 116 -10.30 0.41 17.06
N ALA A 117 -9.37 1.19 17.63
CA ALA A 117 -9.15 1.22 19.07
C ALA A 117 -10.37 1.76 19.84
N ALA A 118 -10.96 2.87 19.37
CA ALA A 118 -12.13 3.48 20.01
C ALA A 118 -13.37 2.58 19.97
N GLU A 119 -13.48 1.71 18.97
CA GLU A 119 -14.62 0.80 18.76
C GLU A 119 -14.34 -0.63 19.26
N GLY A 120 -13.23 -0.85 19.98
CA GLY A 120 -12.89 -2.16 20.56
C GLY A 120 -12.45 -3.23 19.54
N GLN A 121 -12.14 -2.83 18.30
CA GLN A 121 -11.68 -3.70 17.22
C GLN A 121 -10.17 -3.93 17.23
N LEU A 122 -9.41 -3.14 18.01
CA LEU A 122 -7.96 -3.26 18.14
C LEU A 122 -7.55 -3.98 19.42
N SER A 123 -7.15 -5.23 19.27
CA SER A 123 -6.43 -6.05 20.27
C SER A 123 -4.97 -6.26 19.87
N ALA A 124 -4.16 -6.84 20.77
CA ALA A 124 -2.79 -7.24 20.45
C ALA A 124 -2.72 -8.24 19.29
N LEU A 125 -3.64 -9.21 19.24
CA LEU A 125 -3.70 -10.20 18.18
C LEU A 125 -4.01 -9.57 16.82
N THR A 126 -5.00 -8.69 16.76
CA THR A 126 -5.35 -7.97 15.52
C THR A 126 -4.25 -7.01 15.10
N LEU A 127 -3.52 -6.40 16.03
CA LEU A 127 -2.38 -5.54 15.73
C LEU A 127 -1.23 -6.34 15.09
N ILE A 128 -0.86 -7.47 15.68
CA ILE A 128 0.18 -8.36 15.12
C ILE A 128 -0.26 -8.87 13.75
N GLY A 129 -1.51 -9.32 13.63
CA GLY A 129 -2.08 -9.79 12.37
C GLY A 129 -2.09 -8.70 11.29
N ALA A 130 -2.37 -7.44 11.67
CA ALA A 130 -2.34 -6.31 10.76
C ALA A 130 -0.92 -5.99 10.27
N ILE A 131 0.06 -5.99 11.17
CA ILE A 131 1.47 -5.77 10.83
C ILE A 131 1.95 -6.85 9.87
N VAL A 132 1.75 -8.13 10.22
CA VAL A 132 2.16 -9.26 9.38
C VAL A 132 1.43 -9.23 8.04
N GLY A 133 0.11 -9.05 8.04
CA GLY A 133 -0.69 -8.97 6.83
C GLY A 133 -0.28 -7.82 5.91
N GLY A 134 -0.08 -6.63 6.46
CA GLY A 134 0.36 -5.45 5.70
C GLY A 134 1.76 -5.61 5.12
N VAL A 135 2.70 -6.19 5.87
CA VAL A 135 4.05 -6.52 5.37
C VAL A 135 3.97 -7.53 4.24
N LEU A 136 3.19 -8.60 4.39
CA LEU A 136 3.02 -9.61 3.35
C LEU A 136 2.43 -9.00 2.07
N LEU A 137 1.40 -8.16 2.20
CA LEU A 137 0.80 -7.45 1.07
C LEU A 137 1.81 -6.53 0.37
N ALA A 138 2.63 -5.80 1.12
CA ALA A 138 3.63 -4.89 0.56
C ALA A 138 4.78 -5.64 -0.15
N VAL A 139 5.22 -6.76 0.42
CA VAL A 139 6.35 -7.55 -0.09
C VAL A 139 5.95 -8.46 -1.26
N TYR A 140 4.70 -8.92 -1.31
CA TYR A 140 4.21 -9.84 -2.34
C TYR A 140 4.55 -9.42 -3.78
N PRO A 141 4.21 -8.21 -4.27
CA PRO A 141 4.56 -7.82 -5.64
C PRO A 141 6.07 -7.78 -5.86
N LEU A 142 6.87 -7.37 -4.87
CA LEU A 142 8.34 -7.36 -4.97
C LEU A 142 8.90 -8.77 -5.12
N VAL A 143 8.36 -9.73 -4.39
CA VAL A 143 8.73 -11.15 -4.51
C VAL A 143 8.40 -11.66 -5.91
N LEU A 144 7.21 -11.36 -6.45
CA LEU A 144 6.85 -11.75 -7.81
C LEU A 144 7.78 -11.14 -8.87
N LEU A 145 8.14 -9.86 -8.72
CA LEU A 145 9.11 -9.18 -9.60
C LEU A 145 10.49 -9.85 -9.56
N ARG A 146 10.90 -10.37 -8.40
CA ARG A 146 12.15 -11.11 -8.26
C ARG A 146 12.03 -12.51 -8.86
N LEU A 147 10.97 -13.24 -8.56
CA LEU A 147 10.75 -14.61 -9.05
C LEU A 147 10.70 -14.67 -10.59
N ARG A 148 10.00 -13.73 -11.24
CA ARG A 148 9.92 -13.70 -12.72
C ARG A 148 11.27 -13.56 -13.42
N SER A 149 12.29 -13.04 -12.74
CA SER A 149 13.63 -12.88 -13.31
C SER A 149 14.40 -14.20 -13.42
N LEU A 150 14.00 -15.20 -12.62
CA LEU A 150 14.64 -16.51 -12.56
C LEU A 150 14.27 -17.36 -13.79
N PRO A 151 15.21 -18.13 -14.37
CA PRO A 151 14.96 -18.96 -15.54
C PRO A 151 13.77 -19.92 -15.37
N TYR A 152 13.58 -20.47 -14.17
CA TYR A 152 12.49 -21.41 -13.85
C TYR A 152 11.10 -20.88 -14.19
N PHE A 153 10.87 -19.56 -14.04
CA PHE A 153 9.55 -18.96 -14.25
C PHE A 153 9.33 -18.42 -15.67
N ARG A 154 10.32 -18.51 -16.57
CA ARG A 154 10.19 -18.06 -17.97
C ARG A 154 9.42 -19.10 -18.78
N GLN A 155 8.25 -18.71 -19.29
CA GLN A 155 7.37 -19.59 -20.07
C GLN A 155 7.74 -19.64 -21.57
N ALA A 156 8.67 -18.80 -21.99
CA ALA A 156 9.26 -18.79 -23.32
C ALA A 156 10.79 -18.70 -23.20
N PRO A 157 11.54 -19.34 -24.12
CA PRO A 157 13.00 -19.33 -24.13
C PRO A 157 13.59 -17.93 -24.25
#